data_AF-A0A1I4I7D0-F1
#
_entry.id   AF-A0A1I4I7D0-F1
#
_cell.length_a   1.000
_cell.length_b   1.000
_cell.length_c   1.000
_cell.angle_alpha   90.00
_cell.angle_beta   90.00
_cell.angle_gamma   90.00
#
_symmetry.space_group_name_H-M   'P 1'
#
loop_
_entity.id
_entity.type
_entity.pdbx_description
1 polymer ?
#
loop_
_entity_poly.entity_id
_entity_poly.type
_entity_poly.pdbx_seq_one_letter_code
_entity_poly.pdbx_strand_id
1 'polypeptide(L)' 'MTKYIVKIPYMPSLGLHSYYTVNTKEEAEHIAKQCIKAEIIEGGAEDE' A
#
# COMPACT_ATOMS: atom_id res chain seq x y z
N MET A 1 2.28 -5.73 16.42
CA MET A 1 2.25 -6.32 15.06
C MET A 1 2.64 -5.23 14.08
N THR A 2 3.58 -5.50 13.18
CA THR A 2 4.00 -4.56 12.13
C THR A 2 2.89 -4.46 11.09
N LYS A 3 2.52 -3.24 10.69
CA LYS A 3 1.58 -3.01 9.59
C LYS A 3 2.35 -2.54 8.37
N TYR A 4 1.83 -2.87 7.20
CA TYR A 4 2.36 -2.50 5.90
C TYR A 4 1.32 -1.68 5.16
N ILE A 5 1.71 -0.54 4.62
CA ILE A 5 0.82 0.35 3.88
C ILE A 5 1.26 0.34 2.42
N VAL A 6 0.38 -0.09 1.53
CA VAL A 6 0.57 -0.04 0.08
C VAL A 6 -0.08 1.22 -0.45
N LYS A 7 0.73 2.20 -0.85
CA LYS A 7 0.27 3.43 -1.50
C LYS A 7 0.26 3.23 -3.01
N ILE A 8 -0.89 3.44 -3.63
CA ILE A 8 -0.99 3.47 -5.09
C ILE A 8 -0.98 4.94 -5.53
N PRO A 9 0.01 5.39 -6.32
CA PRO A 9 0.08 6.76 -6.77
C PRO A 9 -1.13 7.09 -7.64
N TYR A 10 -1.55 8.35 -7.58
CA TYR A 10 -2.71 8.82 -8.33
C TYR A 10 -2.56 8.48 -9.82
N MET A 11 -3.44 7.61 -10.29
CA MET A 11 -3.57 7.31 -11.72
C MET A 11 -4.81 8.03 -12.25
N PRO A 12 -4.64 9.21 -12.89
CA PRO A 12 -5.78 10.00 -13.39
C PRO A 12 -6.60 9.25 -14.43
N SER A 13 -6.00 8.33 -15.17
CA SER A 13 -6.67 7.45 -16.14
C SER A 13 -7.68 6.50 -15.50
N LEU A 14 -7.57 6.21 -14.20
CA LEU A 14 -8.46 5.33 -13.45
C LEU A 14 -9.16 6.03 -12.28
N GLY A 15 -8.80 7.29 -11.97
CA GLY A 15 -9.34 8.04 -10.83
C GLY A 15 -8.97 7.43 -9.47
N LEU A 16 -7.97 6.54 -9.42
CA LEU A 16 -7.63 5.78 -8.22
C LEU A 16 -6.56 6.51 -7.40
N HIS A 17 -6.92 6.85 -6.17
CA HIS A 17 -6.00 7.22 -5.11
C HIS A 17 -6.35 6.36 -3.90
N SER A 18 -5.63 5.25 -3.71
CA SER A 18 -5.96 4.26 -2.70
C SER A 18 -4.71 3.87 -1.91
N TYR A 19 -4.87 3.78 -0.59
CA TYR A 19 -3.91 3.14 0.29
C TYR A 19 -4.54 1.88 0.90
N TYR A 20 -3.76 0.81 0.98
CA TYR A 20 -4.17 -0.46 1.60
C TYR A 20 -3.29 -0.74 2.80
N THR A 21 -3.90 -1.05 3.94
CA THR A 21 -3.15 -1.44 5.14
C THR A 21 -3.30 -2.94 5.35
N VAL A 22 -2.17 -3.64 5.37
CA VAL A 22 -2.11 -5.10 5.55
C VAL A 22 -1.17 -5.48 6.68
N ASN A 23 -1.30 -6.68 7.22
CA ASN A 23 -0.54 -7.12 8.40
C ASN A 23 0.72 -7.91 8.06
N THR A 24 0.91 -8.29 6.80
CA THR A 24 2.04 -9.08 6.34
C THR A 24 2.70 -8.43 5.13
N LYS A 25 4.02 -8.59 5.04
CA LYS A 25 4.81 -8.10 3.90
C LYS A 25 4.40 -8.79 2.60
N GLU A 26 4.13 -10.09 2.68
CA GLU A 26 3.78 -10.92 1.51
C GLU A 26 2.48 -10.46 0.84
N GLU A 27 1.48 -10.07 1.65
CA GLU A 27 0.23 -9.51 1.15
C GLU A 27 0.43 -8.12 0.54
N ALA A 28 1.28 -7.28 1.15
CA ALA A 28 1.64 -5.96 0.62
C ALA A 28 2.33 -6.09 -0.76
N GLU A 29 3.25 -7.03 -0.89
CA GLU A 29 3.96 -7.32 -2.15
C GLU A 29 3.01 -7.88 -3.21
N HIS A 30 2.05 -8.72 -2.83
CA HIS A 30 1.04 -9.25 -3.74
C HIS A 30 0.19 -8.12 -4.34
N ILE A 31 -0.31 -7.20 -3.49
CA ILE A 31 -1.10 -6.04 -3.93
C ILE A 31 -0.24 -5.11 -4.79
N ALA A 32 0.98 -4.81 -4.36
CA ALA A 32 1.89 -3.93 -5.10
C ALA A 32 2.21 -4.47 -6.50
N LYS A 33 2.32 -5.80 -6.68
CA LYS A 33 2.52 -6.41 -8.01
C LYS A 33 1.32 -6.22 -8.94
N GLN A 34 0.10 -6.13 -8.41
CA GLN A 34 -1.11 -5.88 -9.21
C GLN A 34 -1.27 -4.40 -9.55
N CYS A 35 -0.57 -3.50 -8.87
CA CYS A 35 -0.74 -2.06 -8.98
C CYS A 35 0.49 -1.39 -9.58
N ILE A 36 0.32 -0.76 -10.74
CA ILE A 36 1.43 -0.08 -11.44
C ILE A 36 1.93 1.08 -10.57
N LYS A 37 3.22 1.05 -10.21
CA LYS A 37 3.93 2.04 -9.38
C LYS A 37 3.48 2.10 -7.90
N ALA A 38 2.95 1.02 -7.34
CA ALA A 38 2.67 0.98 -5.90
C ALA A 38 3.95 1.08 -5.05
N GLU A 39 3.84 1.79 -3.93
CA GLU A 39 4.89 1.95 -2.92
C GLU A 39 4.48 1.23 -1.63
N ILE A 40 5.39 0.43 -1.05
CA ILE A 40 5.15 -0.26 0.21
C ILE A 40 5.89 0.49 1.31
N ILE A 41 5.15 0.90 2.34
CA ILE A 41 5.68 1.57 3.53
C ILE A 41 5.51 0.64 4.72
N GLU A 42 6.62 0.33 5.38
CA GLU A 42 6.64 -0.40 6.64
C GLU A 42 6.32 0.61 7.75
N GLY A 43 5.03 0.81 8.01
CA GLY A 43 4.53 1.70 9.03
C GLY A 43 3.86 0.89 10.12
N GLY A 44 4.59 0.60 11.20
CA GLY A 44 3.91 0.47 12.49
C GLY A 44 3.18 1.79 12.70
N ALA A 45 1.87 1.75 12.92
CA ALA A 45 1.10 2.94 13.23
C ALA A 45 1.77 3.64 14.41
N GLU A 46 2.54 4.68 14.13
CA GLU A 46 2.76 5.73 15.10
C GLU A 46 1.43 6.47 15.14
N ASP A 47 0.70 6.18 16.21
CA ASP A 47 -0.44 6.91 16.72
C ASP A 47 -0.37 8.41 16.36
N GLU A 48 -1.34 8.88 15.58
CA GLU A 48 -2.13 10.09 15.86
C GLU A 48 -3.56 9.90 15.36
#